data_AF-A0A269PTD7-F1
#
_entry.id   AF-A0A269PTD7-F1
#
_cell.length_a   1.000
_cell.length_b   1.000
_cell.length_c   1.000
_cell.angle_alpha   90.00
_cell.angle_beta   90.00
_cell.angle_gamma   90.00
#
_symmetry.space_group_name_H-M   'P 1'
#
loop_
_entity.id
_entity.type
_entity.pdbx_description
1 polymer ?
#
loop_
_entity_poly.entity_id
_entity_poly.type
_entity_poly.pdbx_seq_one_letter_code
_entity_poly.pdbx_strand_id
1 'polypeptide(L)'
;MHRKEITKLQLIDIIKSWGEQNITIKKLQIWMLDNFEPDEVEIGKGESECTIEAMHIVMNEYELAQEEKCLQAQYLLAINYINCSEENYNQCKSDFLRHAFCD
;
A
#
# COMPACT_ATOMS: atom_id res chain seq x y z
N MET A 1 -15.93 -13.11 16.89
CA MET A 1 -15.48 -11.77 16.47
C MET A 1 -15.14 -11.87 15.00
N HIS A 2 -15.77 -11.11 14.12
CA HIS A 2 -15.32 -11.02 12.72
C HIS A 2 -14.12 -10.08 12.69
N ARG A 3 -12.96 -10.60 12.30
CA ARG A 3 -11.77 -9.80 12.05
C ARG A 3 -12.05 -8.90 10.84
N LYS A 4 -11.64 -7.64 10.88
CA LYS A 4 -11.79 -6.73 9.73
C LYS A 4 -10.94 -7.28 8.58
N GLU A 5 -11.47 -7.30 7.36
CA GLU A 5 -10.74 -7.83 6.20
C GLU A 5 -10.44 -6.68 5.22
N ILE A 6 -9.18 -6.59 4.77
CA ILE A 6 -8.73 -5.63 3.77
C ILE A 6 -8.32 -6.37 2.52
N THR A 7 -9.10 -6.17 1.47
CA THR A 7 -8.87 -6.76 0.16
C THR A 7 -7.86 -5.95 -0.64
N LYS A 8 -7.23 -6.59 -1.64
CA LYS A 8 -6.34 -5.94 -2.59
C LYS A 8 -6.98 -4.72 -3.26
N LEU A 9 -8.24 -4.86 -3.68
CA LEU A 9 -8.98 -3.79 -4.35
C LEU A 9 -9.17 -2.57 -3.45
N GLN A 10 -9.52 -2.76 -2.18
CA GLN A 10 -9.67 -1.64 -1.24
C GLN A 10 -8.37 -0.85 -1.07
N LEU A 11 -7.23 -1.54 -0.97
CA LEU A 11 -5.92 -0.89 -0.88
C LEU A 11 -5.56 -0.14 -2.17
N ILE A 12 -5.81 -0.74 -3.34
CA ILE A 12 -5.57 -0.08 -4.63
C ILE A 12 -6.45 1.17 -4.77
N ASP A 13 -7.73 1.09 -4.41
CA ASP A 13 -8.67 2.19 -4.57
C ASP A 13 -8.33 3.40 -3.71
N ILE A 14 -7.88 3.20 -2.45
CA ILE A 14 -7.48 4.31 -1.59
C ILE A 14 -6.16 4.95 -2.06
N ILE A 15 -5.19 4.15 -2.51
CA ILE A 15 -3.92 4.65 -3.09
C ILE A 15 -4.20 5.43 -4.37
N LYS A 16 -5.06 4.89 -5.25
CA LYS A 16 -5.46 5.55 -6.49
C LYS A 16 -6.21 6.85 -6.22
N SER A 17 -7.11 6.86 -5.24
CA SER A 17 -7.80 8.09 -4.82
C SER A 17 -6.83 9.17 -4.38
N TRP A 18 -5.74 8.82 -3.69
CA TRP A 18 -4.68 9.76 -3.37
C TRP A 18 -3.88 10.18 -4.62
N GLY A 19 -3.47 9.23 -5.46
CA GLY A 19 -2.75 9.51 -6.71
C GLY A 19 -3.49 10.46 -7.67
N GLU A 20 -4.81 10.33 -7.73
CA GLU A 20 -5.72 11.14 -8.55
C GLU A 20 -6.17 12.44 -7.86
N GLN A 21 -5.57 12.81 -6.71
CA GLN A 21 -5.87 14.03 -5.95
C GLN A 21 -7.29 14.11 -5.39
N ASN A 22 -8.02 13.00 -5.29
CA ASN A 22 -9.34 12.94 -4.67
C ASN A 22 -9.24 13.01 -3.13
N ILE A 23 -8.13 12.57 -2.56
CA ILE A 23 -7.81 12.68 -1.13
C ILE A 23 -6.38 13.18 -0.92
N THR A 24 -6.11 13.71 0.28
CA THR A 24 -4.77 14.12 0.71
C THR A 24 -3.95 12.91 1.17
N ILE A 25 -2.62 13.07 1.21
CA ILE A 25 -1.72 12.06 1.79
C ILE A 25 -2.12 11.73 3.24
N LYS A 26 -2.44 12.74 4.06
CA LYS A 26 -2.95 12.55 5.42
C LYS A 26 -4.15 11.59 5.51
N LYS A 27 -5.11 11.69 4.57
CA LYS A 27 -6.28 10.79 4.54
C LYS A 27 -5.88 9.35 4.19
N LEU A 28 -4.93 9.18 3.28
CA LEU A 28 -4.38 7.86 2.95
C LEU A 28 -3.69 7.25 4.18
N GLN A 29 -2.86 8.02 4.89
CA GLN A 29 -2.12 7.52 6.06
C GLN A 29 -3.03 7.20 7.25
N ILE A 30 -4.05 8.02 7.51
CA ILE A 30 -5.09 7.68 8.50
C ILE A 30 -5.78 6.37 8.12
N TRP A 31 -6.07 6.18 6.83
CA TRP A 31 -6.63 4.91 6.38
C TRP A 31 -5.65 3.75 6.60
N MET A 32 -4.35 3.91 6.36
CA MET A 32 -3.37 2.86 6.71
C MET A 32 -3.41 2.54 8.20
N LEU A 33 -3.32 3.55 9.07
CA LEU A 33 -3.38 3.39 10.54
C LEU A 33 -4.65 2.66 11.01
N ASP A 34 -5.81 3.02 10.49
CA ASP A 34 -7.11 2.42 10.87
C ASP A 34 -7.30 0.99 10.32
N ASN A 35 -6.45 0.56 9.39
CA ASN A 35 -6.61 -0.70 8.65
C ASN A 35 -5.35 -1.59 8.68
N PHE A 36 -4.26 -1.16 9.30
CA PHE A 36 -3.00 -1.89 9.44
C PHE A 36 -2.72 -2.22 10.90
N GLU A 37 -3.58 -3.07 11.48
CA GLU A 37 -3.33 -3.65 12.80
C GLU A 37 -3.26 -5.17 12.63
N PRO A 38 -2.05 -5.77 12.59
CA PRO A 38 -1.85 -7.17 12.21
C PRO A 38 -2.64 -8.19 13.07
N ASP A 39 -2.93 -7.83 14.32
CA ASP A 39 -3.68 -8.70 15.25
C ASP A 39 -5.21 -8.60 15.06
N GLU A 40 -5.69 -7.47 14.49
CA GLU A 40 -7.11 -7.13 14.37
C GLU A 40 -7.63 -7.10 12.93
N VAL A 41 -6.74 -7.08 11.94
CA VAL A 41 -7.08 -6.96 10.51
C VAL A 41 -6.43 -8.09 9.70
N GLU A 42 -7.25 -8.78 8.91
CA GLU A 42 -6.78 -9.77 7.93
C GLU A 42 -6.56 -9.07 6.57
N ILE A 43 -5.32 -9.04 6.10
CA ILE A 43 -4.93 -8.31 4.88
C ILE A 43 -4.65 -9.30 3.76
N GLY A 44 -5.30 -9.09 2.60
CA GLY A 44 -5.02 -9.85 1.37
C GLY A 44 -5.53 -11.29 1.37
N LYS A 45 -6.57 -11.61 2.15
CA LYS A 45 -7.16 -12.95 2.22
C LYS A 45 -7.46 -13.52 0.84
N GLY A 46 -6.89 -14.69 0.53
CA GLY A 46 -7.08 -15.39 -0.74
C GLY A 46 -6.16 -14.93 -1.87
N GLU A 47 -5.30 -13.93 -1.65
CA GLU A 47 -4.24 -13.55 -2.59
C GLU A 47 -3.01 -14.46 -2.41
N SER A 48 -2.07 -14.40 -3.36
CA SER A 48 -0.78 -15.09 -3.25
C SER A 48 0.09 -14.49 -2.13
N GLU A 49 1.04 -15.26 -1.61
CA GLU A 49 1.97 -14.80 -0.57
C GLU A 49 2.71 -13.52 -0.96
N CYS A 50 3.18 -13.43 -2.21
CA CYS A 50 3.88 -12.25 -2.71
C CYS A 50 2.98 -11.00 -2.75
N THR A 51 1.70 -11.14 -3.11
CA THR A 51 0.74 -10.04 -3.07
C THR A 51 0.42 -9.64 -1.63
N ILE A 52 0.22 -10.61 -0.74
CA ILE A 52 -0.01 -10.34 0.68
C ILE A 52 1.18 -9.57 1.28
N GLU A 53 2.42 -10.00 1.01
CA GLU A 53 3.62 -9.31 1.49
C GLU A 53 3.72 -7.88 0.92
N ALA A 54 3.46 -7.71 -0.39
CA ALA A 54 3.45 -6.40 -1.03
C ALA A 54 2.40 -5.47 -0.41
N MET A 55 1.20 -5.96 -0.13
CA MET A 55 0.15 -5.19 0.54
C MET A 55 0.61 -4.74 1.94
N HIS A 56 1.19 -5.63 2.74
CA HIS A 56 1.68 -5.28 4.08
C HIS A 56 2.78 -4.23 4.03
N ILE A 57 3.75 -4.39 3.12
CA ILE A 57 4.85 -3.44 2.97
C ILE A 57 4.33 -2.07 2.52
N VAL A 58 3.46 -2.02 1.51
CA VAL A 58 2.90 -0.74 1.04
C VAL A 58 2.13 -0.01 2.15
N MET A 59 1.31 -0.74 2.92
CA MET A 59 0.57 -0.15 4.04
C MET A 59 1.52 0.41 5.11
N ASN A 60 2.52 -0.38 5.52
CA ASN A 60 3.53 0.01 6.51
C ASN A 60 4.36 1.22 6.06
N GLU A 61 4.85 1.25 4.82
CA GLU A 61 5.67 2.35 4.33
C GLU A 61 4.88 3.67 4.27
N TYR A 62 3.63 3.64 3.80
CA TYR A 62 2.80 4.84 3.82
C TYR A 62 2.43 5.28 5.23
N GLU A 63 2.17 4.35 6.15
CA GLU A 63 1.91 4.64 7.56
C GLU A 63 3.07 5.40 8.21
N LEU A 64 4.31 4.95 7.99
CA LEU A 64 5.50 5.47 8.65
C LEU A 64 6.12 6.69 7.96
N ALA A 65 5.85 6.89 6.67
CA ALA A 65 6.44 7.97 5.91
C ALA A 65 6.01 9.36 6.43
N GLN A 66 6.93 10.33 6.38
CA GLN A 66 6.58 11.74 6.54
C GLN A 66 5.75 12.20 5.35
N GLU A 67 4.67 12.96 5.57
CA GLU A 67 3.72 13.38 4.54
C GLU A 67 4.42 14.05 3.33
N GLU A 68 5.42 14.88 3.60
CA GLU A 68 6.21 15.61 2.61
C GLU A 68 7.12 14.72 1.74
N LYS A 69 7.42 13.50 2.19
CA LYS A 69 8.26 12.56 1.45
C LYS A 69 7.48 11.76 0.42
N CYS A 70 6.17 11.63 0.58
CA CYS A 70 5.32 10.83 -0.29
C CYS A 70 5.15 11.48 -1.66
N LEU A 71 5.65 10.84 -2.72
CA LEU A 71 5.57 11.38 -4.08
C LEU A 71 4.26 10.97 -4.75
N GLN A 72 3.25 11.85 -4.72
CA GLN A 72 1.94 11.59 -5.33
C GLN A 72 2.04 11.22 -6.83
N ALA A 73 2.97 11.81 -7.57
CA ALA A 73 3.20 11.48 -8.99
C ALA A 73 3.64 10.02 -9.23
N GLN A 74 4.13 9.33 -8.18
CA GLN A 74 4.69 7.99 -8.24
C GLN A 74 3.78 6.93 -7.59
N TYR A 75 2.52 7.27 -7.27
CA TYR A 75 1.57 6.35 -6.62
C TYR A 75 1.38 5.01 -7.34
N LEU A 76 1.56 5.00 -8.68
CA LEU A 76 1.48 3.78 -9.49
C LEU A 76 2.54 2.75 -9.11
N LEU A 77 3.67 3.13 -8.52
CA LEU A 77 4.69 2.19 -8.07
C LEU A 77 4.16 1.28 -6.95
N ALA A 78 3.37 1.82 -6.02
CA ALA A 78 2.70 1.04 -4.98
C ALA A 78 1.67 0.08 -5.59
N ILE A 79 0.84 0.56 -6.54
CA ILE A 79 -0.16 -0.27 -7.22
C ILE A 79 0.49 -1.38 -8.05
N ASN A 80 1.59 -1.08 -8.74
CA ASN A 80 2.35 -2.07 -9.51
C ASN A 80 2.95 -3.13 -8.59
N TYR A 81 3.45 -2.72 -7.42
CA TYR A 81 3.98 -3.67 -6.44
C TYR A 81 2.89 -4.55 -5.84
N ILE A 82 1.71 -4.01 -5.51
CA ILE A 82 0.57 -4.82 -5.06
C ILE A 82 0.11 -5.83 -6.13
N ASN A 83 0.21 -5.47 -7.42
CA ASN A 83 -0.18 -6.34 -8.54
C ASN A 83 0.98 -7.18 -9.11
N CYS A 84 2.11 -7.25 -8.41
CA CYS A 84 3.26 -8.03 -8.88
C CYS A 84 2.97 -9.54 -8.89
N SER A 85 3.75 -10.28 -9.67
CA SER A 85 3.87 -11.73 -9.62
C SER A 85 5.19 -12.11 -8.96
N GLU A 86 5.39 -13.40 -8.66
CA GLU A 86 6.67 -13.89 -8.13
C GLU A 86 7.86 -13.55 -9.03
N GLU A 87 7.66 -13.51 -10.35
CA GLU A 87 8.72 -13.25 -11.33
C GLU A 87 9.27 -11.82 -11.26
N ASN A 88 8.42 -10.83 -10.93
CA ASN A 88 8.79 -9.42 -10.89
C ASN A 88 8.73 -8.79 -9.50
N TYR A 89 8.39 -9.58 -8.47
CA TYR A 89 8.24 -9.14 -7.08
C TYR A 89 9.39 -8.25 -6.59
N ASN A 90 10.64 -8.72 -6.72
CA ASN A 90 11.81 -7.99 -6.23
C ASN A 90 12.06 -6.67 -6.99
N GLN A 91 11.75 -6.64 -8.29
CA GLN A 91 11.88 -5.44 -9.10
C GLN A 91 10.84 -4.40 -8.66
N CYS A 92 9.57 -4.79 -8.56
CA CYS A 92 8.50 -3.91 -8.13
C CYS A 92 8.70 -3.40 -6.69
N LYS A 93 9.18 -4.27 -5.78
CA LYS A 93 9.56 -3.89 -4.41
C LYS A 93 10.63 -2.81 -4.42
N SER A 94 11.71 -3.03 -5.17
CA SER A 94 12.82 -2.07 -5.26
C SER A 94 12.35 -0.74 -5.85
N ASP A 95 11.52 -0.77 -6.90
CA ASP A 95 11.02 0.45 -7.53
C ASP A 95 10.13 1.26 -6.58
N PHE A 96 9.24 0.60 -5.84
CA PHE A 96 8.42 1.24 -4.81
C PHE A 96 9.28 1.89 -3.72
N LEU A 97 10.14 1.12 -3.06
CA LEU A 97 10.91 1.61 -1.91
C LEU A 97 11.90 2.73 -2.27
N ARG A 98 12.39 2.78 -3.52
CA ARG A 98 13.38 3.77 -3.95
C ARG A 98 12.80 5.01 -4.61
N HIS A 99 11.63 4.91 -5.23
CA HIS A 99 11.13 5.98 -6.09
C HIS A 99 9.73 6.47 -5.72
N ALA A 100 9.01 5.80 -4.80
CA ALA A 100 7.70 6.29 -4.33
C ALA A 100 7.83 7.42 -3.28
N PHE A 101 9.03 7.63 -2.74
CA PHE A 101 9.33 8.62 -1.71
C PHE A 101 10.56 9.44 -2.11
N CYS A 102 10.68 10.67 -1.62
CA CYS A 102 11.93 11.41 -1.69
C CYS A 102 12.77 11.20 -0.41
N ASP A 103 14.10 11.35 -0.55
CA ASP A 103 15.07 11.22 0.55
C ASP A 103 14.87 12.23 1.69
#